data_AF-A0AB39WHN0-F1
#
_entry.id   AF-A0AB39WHN0-F1
#
_cell.length_a   1.000
_cell.length_b   1.000
_cell.length_c   1.000
_cell.angle_alpha   90.00
_cell.angle_beta   90.00
_cell.angle_gamma   90.00
#
_symmetry.space_group_name_H-M   'P 1'
#
loop_
_entity.id
_entity.type
_entity.pdbx_description
1 polymer ?
#
loop_
_entity_poly.entity_id
_entity_poly.type
_entity_poly.pdbx_seq_one_letter_code
_entity_poly.pdbx_strand_id
1 'polypeptide(L)'
;MNNNTVEKGKTTAITSYILGIGVFIAMSMNAEDKNTFASFHIRQGLGLTITFISLGLIVSNFDSLMISAPMWIFVSILWTYGIFSAIKGETKPVPLIGKLFQKWFTNIS
;
A
#
# COMPACT_ATOMS: atom_id res chain seq x y z
N MET A 1 -16.08 4.88 8.46
CA MET A 1 -16.10 3.42 8.75
C MET A 1 -16.61 3.23 10.17
N ASN A 2 -17.25 2.09 10.47
CA ASN A 2 -17.53 1.68 11.85
C ASN A 2 -16.21 1.21 12.53
N ASN A 3 -16.01 1.52 13.81
CA ASN A 3 -14.90 1.05 14.64
C ASN A 3 -14.73 -0.49 14.60
N ASN A 4 -15.81 -1.26 14.66
CA ASN A 4 -15.75 -2.73 14.59
C ASN A 4 -15.14 -3.22 13.26
N THR A 5 -15.44 -2.53 12.14
CA THR A 5 -14.85 -2.86 10.84
C THR A 5 -13.35 -2.56 10.84
N VAL A 6 -12.96 -1.42 11.40
CA VAL A 6 -11.55 -1.02 11.50
C VAL A 6 -10.77 -2.01 12.36
N GLU A 7 -11.25 -2.34 13.55
CA GLU A 7 -10.58 -3.25 14.49
C GLU A 7 -10.36 -4.64 13.87
N LYS A 8 -11.41 -5.24 13.29
CA LYS A 8 -11.30 -6.55 12.63
C LYS A 8 -10.33 -6.54 11.44
N GLY A 9 -10.27 -5.44 10.69
CA GLY A 9 -9.43 -5.33 9.50
C GLY A 9 -8.00 -4.84 9.77
N LYS A 10 -7.70 -4.41 11.00
CA LYS A 10 -6.48 -3.63 11.30
C LYS A 10 -5.20 -4.41 11.05
N THR A 11 -5.15 -5.65 11.52
CA THR A 11 -3.99 -6.53 11.31
C THR A 11 -3.74 -6.73 9.82
N THR A 12 -4.77 -7.10 9.05
CA THR A 12 -4.68 -7.28 7.60
C THR A 12 -4.25 -6.00 6.88
N ALA A 13 -4.79 -4.85 7.26
CA ALA A 13 -4.43 -3.55 6.69
C ALA A 13 -2.94 -3.23 6.92
N ILE A 14 -2.42 -3.44 8.13
CA ILE A 14 -1.00 -3.23 8.44
C ILE A 14 -0.12 -4.23 7.67
N THR A 15 -0.51 -5.50 7.62
CA THR A 15 0.20 -6.55 6.88
C THR A 15 0.40 -6.17 5.41
N SER A 16 -0.56 -5.47 4.79
CA SER A 16 -0.47 -5.06 3.38
C SER A 16 0.72 -4.16 3.04
N TYR A 17 1.38 -3.58 4.05
CA TYR A 17 2.55 -2.72 3.91
C TYR A 17 3.88 -3.40 4.30
N ILE A 18 3.92 -4.70 4.63
CA ILE A 18 5.16 -5.34 5.05
C ILE A 18 5.99 -5.78 3.83
N LEU A 19 7.17 -5.18 3.64
CA LEU A 19 8.21 -5.62 2.68
C LEU A 19 7.74 -5.84 1.23
N GLY A 20 6.64 -5.19 0.82
CA GLY A 20 5.98 -5.38 -0.47
C GLY A 20 5.29 -6.74 -0.68
N ILE A 21 5.81 -7.82 -0.10
CA ILE A 21 5.23 -9.18 -0.14
C ILE A 21 3.97 -9.27 0.74
N GLY A 22 3.93 -8.50 1.83
CA GLY A 22 2.83 -8.46 2.77
C GLY A 22 1.47 -8.13 2.14
N VAL A 23 1.45 -7.49 0.97
CA VAL A 23 0.21 -7.28 0.22
C VAL A 23 -0.47 -8.58 -0.21
N PHE A 24 0.29 -9.58 -0.66
CA PHE A 24 -0.25 -10.86 -1.09
C PHE A 24 -0.76 -11.68 0.11
N ILE A 25 -0.04 -11.59 1.23
CA ILE A 25 -0.47 -12.18 2.51
C ILE A 25 -1.77 -11.51 2.96
N ALA A 26 -1.85 -10.18 2.94
CA ALA A 26 -3.04 -9.43 3.32
C ALA A 26 -4.25 -9.74 2.41
N MET A 27 -4.03 -9.93 1.10
CA MET A 27 -5.08 -10.41 0.20
C MET A 27 -5.61 -11.77 0.63
N SER A 28 -4.71 -12.71 0.96
CA SER A 28 -5.10 -14.03 1.47
C SER A 28 -5.87 -13.93 2.78
N MET A 29 -5.42 -13.08 3.72
CA MET A 29 -6.10 -12.85 5.01
C MET A 29 -7.50 -12.23 4.84
N ASN A 30 -7.75 -11.50 3.74
CA ASN A 30 -9.02 -10.82 3.49
C ASN A 30 -9.95 -11.58 2.53
N ALA A 31 -9.57 -12.79 2.09
CA ALA A 31 -10.27 -13.49 1.01
C ALA A 31 -11.69 -13.92 1.39
N GLU A 32 -11.90 -14.29 2.67
CA GLU A 32 -13.20 -14.75 3.18
C GLU A 32 -14.07 -13.59 3.66
N ASP A 33 -13.63 -12.87 4.69
CA ASP A 33 -14.42 -11.84 5.37
C ASP A 33 -14.57 -10.54 4.58
N LYS A 34 -13.72 -10.30 3.56
CA LYS A 34 -13.72 -9.11 2.69
C LYS A 34 -13.93 -7.80 3.45
N ASN A 35 -13.12 -7.60 4.48
CA ASN A 35 -13.21 -6.44 5.32
C ASN A 35 -12.86 -5.18 4.51
N THR A 36 -13.80 -4.25 4.42
CA THR A 36 -13.66 -3.05 3.58
C THR A 36 -12.52 -2.11 4.00
N PHE A 37 -12.13 -2.11 5.29
CA PHE A 37 -10.99 -1.32 5.78
C PHE A 37 -9.66 -1.96 5.35
N ALA A 38 -9.54 -3.28 5.51
CA ALA A 38 -8.42 -4.04 5.00
C ALA A 38 -8.31 -3.90 3.48
N SER A 39 -9.44 -4.02 2.77
CA SER A 39 -9.53 -3.87 1.32
C SER A 39 -8.98 -2.55 0.81
N PHE A 40 -9.34 -1.45 1.48
CA PHE A 40 -8.80 -0.13 1.16
C PHE A 40 -7.26 -0.13 1.22
N HIS A 41 -6.68 -0.62 2.32
CA HIS A 41 -5.24 -0.62 2.54
C HIS A 41 -4.50 -1.64 1.65
N ILE A 42 -5.09 -2.80 1.36
CA ILE A 42 -4.56 -3.78 0.40
C ILE A 42 -4.36 -3.13 -0.97
N ARG A 43 -5.34 -2.36 -1.46
CA ARG A 43 -5.22 -1.64 -2.73
C ARG A 43 -4.12 -0.56 -2.68
N GLN A 44 -3.96 0.14 -1.55
CA GLN A 44 -2.87 1.11 -1.38
C GLN A 44 -1.50 0.43 -1.36
N GLY A 45 -1.35 -0.64 -0.58
CA GLY A 45 -0.12 -1.43 -0.49
C GLY A 45 0.27 -2.03 -1.83
N LEU A 46 -0.70 -2.60 -2.56
CA LEU A 46 -0.47 -3.15 -3.91
C LEU A 46 0.04 -2.07 -4.87
N GLY A 47 -0.62 -0.91 -4.88
CA GLY A 47 -0.21 0.20 -5.74
C GLY A 47 1.19 0.69 -5.42
N LEU A 48 1.57 0.77 -4.14
CA LEU A 48 2.93 1.12 -3.74
C LEU A 48 3.96 0.06 -4.15
N THR A 49 3.68 -1.22 -3.95
CA THR A 49 4.56 -2.32 -4.39
C THR A 49 4.79 -2.26 -5.90
N ILE A 50 3.72 -2.11 -6.69
CA ILE A 50 3.82 -1.99 -8.15
C ILE A 50 4.59 -0.73 -8.56
N THR A 51 4.33 0.40 -7.89
CA THR A 51 5.05 1.67 -8.14
C THR A 51 6.54 1.52 -7.86
N PHE A 52 6.91 0.90 -6.73
CA PHE A 52 8.30 0.64 -6.37
C PHE A 52 9.01 -0.24 -7.41
N ILE A 53 8.40 -1.36 -7.80
CA ILE A 53 8.96 -2.25 -8.82
C ILE A 53 9.11 -1.52 -10.15
N SER A 54 8.09 -0.78 -10.59
CA SER A 54 8.11 -0.04 -11.86
C SER A 54 9.22 1.01 -11.89
N LEU A 55 9.34 1.81 -10.83
CA LEU A 55 10.41 2.81 -10.70
C LEU A 55 11.78 2.14 -10.60
N GLY A 56 11.89 1.03 -9.86
CA GLY A 56 13.11 0.24 -9.72
C GLY A 56 13.63 -0.24 -11.07
N LEU A 57 12.77 -0.80 -11.91
CA LEU A 57 13.13 -1.29 -13.25
C LEU A 57 13.58 -0.16 -14.19
N ILE A 58 13.03 1.05 -14.05
CA ILE A 58 13.44 2.20 -14.87
C ILE A 58 14.79 2.73 -14.37
N VAL A 59 14.89 2.99 -13.07
CA VAL A 59 16.03 3.65 -12.44
C VAL A 59 17.28 2.76 -12.44
N SER A 60 17.13 1.44 -12.38
CA SER A 60 18.27 0.51 -12.41
C SER A 60 19.13 0.61 -13.67
N ASN A 61 18.62 1.22 -14.76
CA ASN A 61 19.38 1.42 -15.99
C ASN A 61 20.41 2.55 -15.91
N PHE A 62 20.35 3.40 -14.87
CA PHE A 62 21.09 4.66 -14.84
C PHE A 62 22.33 4.66 -13.93
N ASP A 63 22.68 3.54 -13.31
CA ASP A 63 23.84 3.32 -12.39
C ASP A 63 24.34 4.59 -11.65
N SER A 64 23.40 5.34 -11.07
CA SER A 64 23.67 6.66 -10.50
C SER A 64 22.86 6.85 -9.23
N LEU A 65 23.58 7.10 -8.14
CA LEU A 65 22.98 7.35 -6.83
C LEU A 65 22.11 8.60 -6.83
N MET A 66 22.45 9.61 -7.65
CA MET A 66 21.64 10.83 -7.77
C MET A 66 20.25 10.58 -8.36
N ILE A 67 20.06 9.48 -9.08
CA ILE A 67 18.78 9.07 -9.66
C ILE A 67 18.06 8.07 -8.73
N SER A 68 18.81 7.13 -8.14
CA SER A 68 18.22 6.11 -7.26
C SER A 68 17.82 6.64 -5.88
N ALA A 69 18.57 7.57 -5.29
CA ALA A 69 18.25 8.10 -3.97
C ALA A 69 16.88 8.82 -3.91
N PRO A 70 16.51 9.71 -4.85
CA PRO A 70 15.17 10.32 -4.87
C PRO A 70 14.04 9.30 -4.98
N MET A 71 14.22 8.23 -5.76
CA MET A 71 13.23 7.16 -5.88
C MET A 71 12.99 6.47 -4.53
N TRP A 72 14.05 6.08 -3.84
CA TRP A 72 13.98 5.46 -2.51
C TRP A 72 13.31 6.37 -1.50
N ILE A 73 13.68 7.66 -1.46
CA ILE A 73 13.08 8.65 -0.55
C ILE A 73 11.58 8.80 -0.85
N PHE A 74 11.21 8.99 -2.12
CA PHE A 74 9.84 9.16 -2.56
C PHE A 74 8.95 7.99 -2.15
N VAL A 75 9.37 6.76 -2.49
CA VAL A 75 8.60 5.55 -2.16
C VAL A 75 8.51 5.37 -0.65
N SER A 76 9.60 5.57 0.10
CA SER A 76 9.62 5.41 1.55
C SER A 76 8.69 6.37 2.28
N ILE A 77 8.58 7.62 1.82
CA ILE A 77 7.64 8.61 2.37
C ILE A 77 6.20 8.15 2.16
N LEU A 78 5.84 7.73 0.95
CA LEU A 78 4.48 7.27 0.65
C LEU A 78 4.14 5.98 1.41
N TRP A 79 5.10 5.08 1.54
CA TRP A 79 4.95 3.84 2.29
C TRP A 79 4.71 4.09 3.76
N THR A 80 5.51 4.97 4.36
CA THR A 80 5.37 5.39 5.76
C THR A 80 4.01 6.05 5.97
N TYR A 81 3.59 6.94 5.09
CA TYR A 81 2.25 7.55 5.16
C TYR A 81 1.13 6.49 5.16
N GLY A 82 1.21 5.51 4.27
CA GLY A 82 0.22 4.43 4.15
C GLY A 82 0.10 3.58 5.42
N ILE A 83 1.22 3.10 5.95
CA ILE A 83 1.22 2.28 7.18
C ILE A 83 0.75 3.07 8.40
N PHE A 84 1.14 4.35 8.54
CA PHE A 84 0.65 5.19 9.63
C PHE A 84 -0.85 5.44 9.55
N SER A 85 -1.41 5.63 8.35
CA SER A 85 -2.86 5.72 8.14
C SER A 85 -3.57 4.45 8.60
N ALA A 86 -3.02 3.27 8.27
CA ALA A 86 -3.57 1.98 8.71
C ALA A 86 -3.52 1.81 10.24
N ILE A 87 -2.40 2.17 10.87
CA ILE A 87 -2.23 2.14 12.34
C ILE A 87 -3.24 3.06 13.03
N LYS A 88 -3.53 4.22 12.43
CA LYS A 88 -4.53 5.17 12.94
C LYS A 88 -5.98 4.76 12.66
N GLY A 89 -6.21 3.72 11.86
CA GLY A 89 -7.56 3.31 11.48
C GLY A 89 -8.21 4.23 10.45
N GLU A 90 -7.40 4.99 9.70
CA GLU A 90 -7.88 5.98 8.74
C GLU A 90 -7.78 5.44 7.30
N THR A 91 -8.83 5.63 6.51
CA THR A 91 -8.84 5.33 5.07
C THR A 91 -8.37 6.53 4.23
N LYS A 92 -7.22 7.10 4.57
CA LYS A 92 -6.62 8.20 3.80
C LYS A 92 -5.74 7.62 2.68
N PRO A 93 -6.00 7.97 1.40
CA PRO A 93 -5.16 7.49 0.31
C PRO A 93 -3.77 8.08 0.43
N VAL A 94 -2.74 7.32 0.05
CA VAL A 94 -1.38 7.89 0.01
C VAL A 94 -1.36 9.11 -0.92
N PRO A 95 -0.61 10.17 -0.59
CA PRO A 95 -0.64 11.40 -1.37
C PRO A 95 -0.16 11.15 -2.81
N LEU A 96 -0.57 12.05 -3.71
CA LEU A 96 -0.27 12.05 -5.15
C LEU A 96 -0.94 10.92 -5.95
N ILE A 97 -0.78 9.66 -5.54
CA ILE A 97 -1.11 8.48 -6.36
C ILE A 97 -2.12 7.53 -5.71
N GLY A 98 -2.40 7.67 -4.41
CA GLY A 98 -3.28 6.74 -3.69
C GLY A 98 -4.73 6.71 -4.18
N LYS A 99 -5.23 7.83 -4.74
CA LYS A 99 -6.56 7.86 -5.38
C LYS A 99 -6.60 7.03 -6.66
N LEU A 100 -5.51 7.02 -7.43
CA LEU A 100 -5.38 6.20 -8.64
C LEU A 100 -5.38 4.72 -8.28
N PHE A 101 -4.69 4.33 -7.20
CA PHE A 101 -4.70 2.95 -6.72
C PHE A 101 -6.10 2.44 -6.40
N GLN A 102 -6.93 3.24 -5.73
CA GLN A 102 -8.33 2.85 -5.47
C GLN A 102 -9.14 2.67 -6.75
N LYS A 103 -8.87 3.49 -7.78
CA LYS A 103 -9.55 3.41 -9.09
C LYS A 103 -9.08 2.22 -9.93
N TRP A 104 -7.78 1.97 -10.00
CA TRP A 104 -7.23 0.88 -10.82
C TRP A 104 -7.48 -0.49 -10.21
N PHE A 105 -7.46 -0.57 -8.87
CA PHE A 105 -7.63 -1.82 -8.15
C PHE A 105 -9.02 -1.96 -7.54
N THR A 106 -10.06 -1.29 -8.07
CA THR A 106 -11.42 -1.30 -7.48
C THR A 106 -11.98 -2.71 -7.27
N ASN A 107 -11.61 -3.67 -8.13
CA ASN A 107 -12.04 -5.07 -8.05
C ASN A 107 -11.13 -5.96 -7.18
N ILE A 108 -10.07 -5.39 -6.62
CA ILE A 108 -9.18 -6.08 -5.69
C ILE A 108 -9.67 -5.86 -4.28
N SER A 109 -9.49 -6.93 -3.49
CA SER A 109 -9.71 -7.13 -2.05
C SER A 109 -11.13 -7.43 -1.59
#